data_AF-A0A7M3BMU4-F1
#
_entry.id   AF-A0A7M3BMU4-F1
#
_cell.length_a   1.000
_cell.length_b   1.000
_cell.length_c   1.000
_cell.angle_alpha   90.00
_cell.angle_beta   90.00
_cell.angle_gamma   90.00
#
_symmetry.space_group_name_H-M   'P 1'
#
loop_
_entity.id
_entity.type
_entity.pdbx_description
1 polymer ?
#
loop_
_entity_poly.entity_id
_entity_poly.type
_entity_poly.pdbx_seq_one_letter_code
_entity_poly.pdbx_strand_id
1 'polypeptide(L)' 'MQEFLIPAKPDLQAARESWLKMLARERRMSPETVEAYERDTRQFLHFLTDYCGGSPGISDIADLR' A
#
# COMPACT_ATOMS: atom_id res chain seq x y z
N MET A 1 -9.31 -7.67 -11.33
CA MET A 1 -8.22 -7.73 -10.33
C MET A 1 -8.71 -8.61 -9.20
N GLN A 2 -7.93 -9.59 -8.76
CA GLN A 2 -8.37 -10.46 -7.67
C GLN A 2 -8.48 -9.67 -6.37
N GLU A 3 -9.58 -9.87 -5.64
CA GLU A 3 -9.83 -9.19 -4.38
C GLU A 3 -9.43 -10.12 -3.22
N PHE A 4 -8.26 -9.86 -2.66
CA PHE A 4 -7.73 -10.58 -1.49
C PHE A 4 -8.24 -9.93 -0.21
N LEU A 5 -8.68 -10.76 0.74
CA LEU A 5 -9.07 -10.30 2.07
C LEU A 5 -7.89 -9.64 2.83
N ILE A 6 -6.67 -10.13 2.59
CA ILE A 6 -5.44 -9.62 3.20
C ILE A 6 -4.41 -9.37 2.08
N PRO A 7 -4.37 -8.17 1.49
CA PRO A 7 -3.46 -7.86 0.39
C PRO A 7 -2.06 -7.39 0.85
N ALA A 8 -1.79 -7.36 2.16
CA ALA A 8 -0.47 -7.08 2.72
C ALA A 8 -0.40 -7.53 4.19
N LYS A 9 0.80 -7.90 4.65
CA LYS A 9 1.10 -8.23 6.05
C LYS A 9 0.94 -6.99 6.95
N PRO A 10 0.73 -7.16 8.27
CA PRO A 10 0.41 -6.05 9.18
C PRO A 10 1.46 -4.93 9.24
N ASP A 11 2.74 -5.28 9.10
CA ASP A 11 3.86 -4.33 9.06
C ASP A 11 3.76 -3.38 7.86
N LEU A 12 3.46 -3.91 6.68
CA LEU A 12 3.30 -3.13 5.47
C LEU A 12 2.01 -2.30 5.49
N GLN A 13 0.92 -2.83 6.04
CA GLN A 13 -0.31 -2.06 6.23
C GLN A 13 -0.07 -0.85 7.14
N ALA A 14 0.61 -1.06 8.28
CA ALA A 14 0.94 0.03 9.21
C ALA A 14 1.86 1.08 8.55
N ALA A 15 2.86 0.65 7.79
CA ALA A 15 3.75 1.55 7.06
C ALA A 15 2.98 2.39 6.03
N ARG A 16 2.09 1.77 5.27
CA ARG A 16 1.23 2.44 4.28
C ARG A 16 0.31 3.48 4.92
N GLU A 17 -0.35 3.13 6.02
CA GLU A 17 -1.22 4.07 6.75
C GLU A 17 -0.44 5.27 7.28
N SER A 18 0.75 5.03 7.86
CA SER A 18 1.62 6.09 8.35
C SER A 18 2.04 7.04 7.22
N TRP A 19 2.42 6.48 6.07
CA TRP A 19 2.79 7.24 4.90
C TRP A 19 1.63 8.10 4.35
N LEU A 20 0.41 7.56 4.24
CA LEU A 20 -0.76 8.33 3.81
C LEU A 20 -1.09 9.47 4.79
N LYS A 21 -0.99 9.22 6.10
CA LYS A 21 -1.16 10.27 7.13
C LYS A 21 -0.11 11.38 6.99
N MET A 22 1.13 11.01 6.70
CA MET A 22 2.22 11.96 6.45
C MET A 22 1.96 12.80 5.18
N LEU A 23 1.49 12.19 4.09
CA LEU A 23 1.13 12.93 2.86
C LEU A 23 0.05 13.98 3.12
N ALA A 24 -0.99 13.61 3.87
CA ALA A 24 -2.09 14.51 4.22
C ALA A 24 -1.63 15.66 5.14
N ARG A 25 -0.76 15.39 6.11
CA ARG A 25 -0.39 16.35 7.17
C ARG A 25 0.85 17.16 6.81
N GLU A 26 1.97 16.48 6.56
CA GLU A 26 3.27 17.12 6.44
C GLU A 26 3.49 17.72 5.06
N ARG A 27 3.08 16.97 4.02
CA ARG A 27 3.15 17.45 2.63
C ARG A 27 1.95 18.30 2.23
N ARG A 28 0.87 18.31 3.04
CA ARG A 28 -0.38 19.06 2.79
C ARG A 28 -0.92 18.82 1.38
N MET A 29 -0.84 17.57 0.90
CA MET A 29 -1.44 17.18 -0.37
C MET A 29 -2.96 17.32 -0.30
N SER A 30 -3.59 17.57 -1.45
CA SER A 30 -5.05 17.66 -1.49
C SER A 30 -5.70 16.33 -1.08
N PRO A 31 -6.92 16.34 -0.52
CA PRO A 31 -7.63 15.11 -0.16
C PRO A 31 -7.75 14.12 -1.34
N GLU A 32 -8.02 14.63 -2.54
CA GLU A 32 -8.14 13.82 -3.77
C GLU A 32 -6.81 13.18 -4.16
N THR A 33 -5.69 13.89 -3.91
CA THR A 33 -4.35 13.34 -4.15
C THR A 33 -4.05 12.20 -3.18
N VAL A 34 -4.37 12.37 -1.89
CA VAL A 34 -4.17 11.31 -0.89
C VAL A 34 -5.04 10.09 -1.20
N GLU A 35 -6.29 10.29 -1.61
CA GLU A 35 -7.18 9.21 -2.04
C GLU A 35 -6.64 8.48 -3.27
N ALA A 36 -6.08 9.20 -4.25
CA ALA A 36 -5.45 8.58 -5.41
C ALA A 36 -4.29 7.67 -4.99
N TYR A 37 -3.37 8.14 -4.14
CA TYR A 37 -2.26 7.33 -3.62
C TYR A 37 -2.75 6.13 -2.79
N GLU A 38 -3.79 6.32 -2.00
CA GLU A 38 -4.43 5.26 -1.22
C GLU A 38 -4.96 4.16 -2.16
N ARG A 39 -5.73 4.54 -3.18
CA ARG A 39 -6.26 3.62 -4.18
C ARG A 39 -5.17 2.91 -4.96
N ASP A 40 -4.16 3.63 -5.42
CA ASP A 40 -3.10 3.08 -6.27
C ASP A 40 -2.24 2.08 -5.48
N THR A 41 -1.89 2.41 -4.23
CA THR A 41 -1.17 1.48 -3.37
C THR A 41 -2.01 0.26 -3.01
N ARG A 42 -3.32 0.39 -2.78
CA ARG A 42 -4.20 -0.77 -2.60
C ARG A 42 -4.14 -1.69 -3.83
N GLN A 43 -4.37 -1.15 -5.02
CA GLN A 43 -4.35 -1.94 -6.26
C GLN A 43 -3.01 -2.66 -6.46
N PHE A 44 -1.90 -1.96 -6.20
CA PHE A 44 -0.56 -2.52 -6.29
C PHE A 44 -0.35 -3.68 -5.30
N LEU A 45 -0.83 -3.56 -4.06
CA LEU A 45 -0.74 -4.62 -3.06
C LEU A 45 -1.58 -5.86 -3.43
N HIS A 46 -2.75 -5.66 -4.02
CA HIS A 46 -3.53 -6.77 -4.60
C HIS A 46 -2.75 -7.46 -5.73
N PHE A 47 -2.15 -6.69 -6.64
CA PHE A 47 -1.30 -7.24 -7.70
C PHE A 47 -0.12 -8.03 -7.14
N LEU A 48 0.62 -7.48 -6.16
CA LEU A 48 1.74 -8.18 -5.54
C LEU A 48 1.32 -9.45 -4.82
N THR A 49 0.16 -9.44 -4.16
CA THR A 49 -0.36 -10.64 -3.49
C THR A 49 -0.64 -11.77 -4.48
N ASP A 50 -1.26 -11.44 -5.63
CA ASP A 50 -1.48 -12.38 -6.74
C ASP A 50 -0.15 -12.87 -7.32
N TYR A 51 0.76 -11.95 -7.62
CA TYR A 51 2.05 -12.22 -8.26
C TYR A 51 2.98 -13.09 -7.41
N CYS A 52 3.06 -12.81 -6.11
CA CYS A 52 3.93 -13.54 -5.18
C CYS A 52 3.28 -14.79 -4.58
N GLY A 53 1.99 -15.02 -4.81
CA GLY A 53 1.23 -16.12 -4.21
C GLY A 53 1.02 -15.99 -2.70
N GLY A 54 1.14 -14.78 -2.15
CA GLY A 54 1.02 -14.49 -0.73
C GLY A 54 1.13 -13.00 -0.42
N SER A 55 0.57 -12.59 0.71
CA SER A 55 0.56 -11.17 1.12
C SER A 55 1.98 -10.65 1.36
N PRO A 56 2.41 -9.54 0.71
CA PRO A 56 3.73 -8.95 0.92
C PRO A 56 3.85 -8.24 2.27
N GLY A 57 5.06 -8.23 2.84
CA GLY A 57 5.48 -7.42 3.98
C GLY A 57 6.42 -6.29 3.59
N ILE A 58 6.87 -5.50 4.56
CA ILE A 58 7.68 -4.30 4.29
C ILE A 58 9.05 -4.66 3.68
N SER A 59 9.62 -5.80 4.09
CA SER A 59 10.85 -6.32 3.50
C SER A 59 10.68 -6.69 2.03
N ASP A 60 9.54 -7.29 1.68
CA ASP A 60 9.23 -7.71 0.31
C ASP A 60 9.13 -6.48 -0.62
N ILE A 61 8.66 -5.33 -0.12
CA ILE A 61 8.67 -4.05 -0.84
C ILE A 61 10.08 -3.48 -1.01
N ALA A 62 10.92 -3.59 0.03
CA ALA A 62 12.30 -3.11 -0.01
C ALA A 62 13.17 -3.88 -1.04
N ASP A 63 12.82 -5.14 -1.31
CA ASP A 63 13.54 -6.02 -2.24
C ASP A 63 13.04 -5.96 -3.70
N LEU A 64 12.05 -5.10 -4.01
CA LEU A 64 11.57 -4.89 -5.38
C LEU A 64 12.67 -4.32 -6.29
N ARG A 65 12.73 -4.77 -7.55
CA ARG A 65 13.70 -4.38 -8.58
C ARG A 65 13.06 -3.70 -9.77
#